data_AF-A0A0A8URA2-F1
#
_entry.id   AF-A0A0A8URA2-F1
#
_cell.length_a   1.000
_cell.length_b   1.000
_cell.length_c   1.000
_cell.angle_alpha   90.00
_cell.angle_beta   90.00
_cell.angle_gamma   90.00
#
_symmetry.space_group_name_H-M   'P 1'
#
loop_
_entity.id
_entity.type
_entity.pdbx_description
1 polymer ?
#
loop_
_entity_poly.entity_id
_entity_poly.type
_entity_poly.pdbx_seq_one_letter_code
_entity_poly.pdbx_strand_id
1 'polypeptide(L)'
;MLELLVIREINSKGVSVCLKPSLAEVITPTLAREIRNLQNSIVEKYLTTPWEGYFYVIWYSHRGHGNCGRGLDFNYILNTILNGKEVAFESYIKDLFELLFLNYIGLGLPVVNCSIIDRDISGISQEFFFLNQINFIKKSSESTLENQVISVDLHEISTHQVFPKFLYQNNQFYKFSNINLKEMRKLIAGTEMRSLDEASIEEIRRIFDALQHETISEIYNMASNKLKLLKRLAKMQMSHLSTVTS
;
A
#
# COMPACT_ATOMS: atom_id res chain seq x y z
N MET A 1 -11.95 16.68 2.74
CA MET A 1 -11.34 15.62 3.57
C MET A 1 -10.25 15.01 2.71
N LEU A 2 -8.98 15.25 3.03
CA LEU A 2 -7.84 14.72 2.28
C LEU A 2 -7.44 13.40 2.94
N GLU A 3 -7.48 12.30 2.21
CA GLU A 3 -7.06 10.98 2.71
C GLU A 3 -5.58 10.73 2.39
N LEU A 4 -5.08 11.31 1.29
CA LEU A 4 -3.67 11.42 0.95
C LEU A 4 -3.12 12.80 1.32
N LEU A 5 -2.03 12.83 2.09
CA LEU A 5 -1.25 14.05 2.30
C LEU A 5 0.14 13.88 1.66
N VAL A 6 0.39 14.58 0.56
CA VAL A 6 1.77 14.77 0.07
C VAL A 6 2.48 15.68 1.05
N ILE A 7 3.40 15.14 1.85
CA ILE A 7 4.02 15.88 2.96
C ILE A 7 5.16 16.75 2.45
N ARG A 8 5.91 16.32 1.43
CA ARG A 8 7.13 17.02 1.01
C ARG A 8 7.62 16.57 -0.37
N GLU A 9 7.97 17.50 -1.24
CA GLU A 9 8.92 17.22 -2.32
C GLU A 9 10.32 17.08 -1.71
N ILE A 10 10.98 15.94 -1.93
CA ILE A 10 12.35 15.67 -1.46
C ILE A 10 13.30 16.15 -2.56
N ASN A 11 13.53 17.47 -2.62
CA ASN A 11 14.29 18.11 -3.71
C ASN A 11 13.71 17.71 -5.09
N SER A 12 14.54 17.64 -6.14
CA SER A 12 14.16 17.16 -7.47
C SER A 12 14.14 15.63 -7.62
N LYS A 13 14.43 14.86 -6.56
CA LYS A 13 14.71 13.41 -6.64
C LYS A 13 13.69 12.53 -5.93
N GLY A 14 12.59 13.09 -5.42
CA GLY A 14 11.56 12.27 -4.80
C GLY A 14 10.43 13.03 -4.15
N VAL A 15 9.49 12.27 -3.60
CA VAL A 15 8.32 12.76 -2.89
C VAL A 15 8.08 11.90 -1.65
N SER A 16 7.72 12.55 -0.53
CA SER A 16 7.22 11.89 0.66
C SER A 16 5.70 11.99 0.70
N VAL A 17 5.03 10.85 0.80
CA VAL A 17 3.58 10.73 0.81
C VAL A 17 3.17 10.07 2.12
N CYS A 18 2.29 10.72 2.87
CA CYS A 18 1.72 10.13 4.06
C CYS A 18 0.24 9.86 3.83
N LEU A 19 -0.15 8.62 4.11
CA LEU A 19 -1.56 8.27 4.15
C LEU A 19 -2.09 8.74 5.51
N LYS A 20 -2.99 9.73 5.49
CA LYS A 20 -3.65 10.28 6.68
C LYS A 20 -5.15 10.03 6.58
N PRO A 21 -5.61 8.78 6.60
CA PRO A 21 -7.03 8.51 6.51
C PRO A 21 -7.74 9.10 7.75
N SER A 22 -8.85 9.79 7.52
CA SER A 22 -9.73 10.34 8.56
C SER A 22 -10.63 9.28 9.20
N LEU A 23 -10.80 8.13 8.55
CA LEU A 23 -11.56 6.98 9.01
C LEU A 23 -10.62 5.77 9.20
N ALA A 24 -11.08 4.73 9.90
CA ALA A 24 -10.31 3.50 10.10
C ALA A 24 -9.70 3.01 8.78
N GLU A 25 -8.39 2.78 8.76
CA GLU A 25 -7.53 2.83 7.57
C GLU A 25 -7.86 1.73 6.55
N VAL A 26 -8.85 2.01 5.71
CA VAL A 26 -9.16 1.30 4.48
C VAL A 26 -8.64 2.11 3.31
N ILE A 27 -8.20 1.43 2.25
CA ILE A 27 -7.95 2.14 0.98
C ILE A 27 -9.32 2.42 0.38
N THR A 28 -9.90 3.58 0.64
CA THR A 28 -11.21 3.95 0.07
C THR A 28 -11.10 4.15 -1.44
N PRO A 29 -12.23 4.15 -2.18
CA PRO A 29 -12.22 4.56 -3.58
C PRO A 29 -11.66 5.98 -3.79
N THR A 30 -11.88 6.89 -2.84
CA THR A 30 -11.34 8.25 -2.91
C THR A 30 -9.82 8.23 -2.79
N LEU A 31 -9.28 7.50 -1.81
CA LEU A 31 -7.83 7.38 -1.62
C LEU A 31 -7.16 6.68 -2.81
N ALA A 32 -7.75 5.60 -3.33
CA ALA A 32 -7.25 4.91 -4.52
C ALA A 32 -7.09 5.88 -5.70
N ARG A 33 -8.12 6.71 -5.95
CA ARG A 33 -8.08 7.74 -6.99
C ARG A 33 -7.05 8.84 -6.71
N GLU A 34 -6.92 9.30 -5.47
CA GLU A 34 -5.90 10.29 -5.08
C GLU A 34 -4.48 9.75 -5.33
N ILE A 35 -4.23 8.47 -5.03
CA ILE A 35 -2.97 7.78 -5.32
C ILE A 35 -2.73 7.68 -6.83
N ARG A 36 -3.74 7.27 -7.63
CA ARG A 36 -3.61 7.23 -9.10
C ARG A 36 -3.28 8.60 -9.69
N ASN A 37 -3.93 9.66 -9.20
CA ASN A 37 -3.63 11.03 -9.64
C ASN A 37 -2.18 11.43 -9.34
N LEU A 38 -1.65 11.05 -8.17
CA LEU A 38 -0.24 11.26 -7.85
C LEU A 38 0.69 10.48 -8.78
N GLN A 39 0.41 9.19 -9.02
CA GLN A 39 1.19 8.36 -9.95
C GLN A 39 1.21 8.97 -11.36
N ASN A 40 0.05 9.42 -11.86
CA ASN A 40 -0.04 10.09 -13.17
C ASN A 40 0.78 11.38 -13.20
N SER A 41 0.71 12.20 -12.14
CA SER A 41 1.53 13.41 -12.04
C SER A 41 3.03 13.12 -12.04
N ILE A 42 3.48 12.02 -11.43
CA ILE A 42 4.89 11.59 -11.48
C ILE A 42 5.28 11.21 -12.91
N VAL A 43 4.44 10.47 -13.62
CA VAL A 43 4.67 10.11 -15.03
C VAL A 43 4.75 11.36 -15.91
N GLU A 44 3.80 12.29 -15.77
CA GLU A 44 3.79 13.54 -16.53
C GLU A 44 5.05 14.38 -16.27
N LYS A 45 5.50 14.47 -15.01
CA LYS A 45 6.76 15.13 -14.65
C LYS A 45 7.96 14.49 -15.35
N TYR A 46 8.01 13.16 -15.41
CA TYR A 46 9.08 12.44 -16.12
C TYR A 46 9.07 12.71 -17.62
N LEU A 47 7.90 12.61 -18.25
CA LEU A 47 7.77 12.80 -19.70
C LEU A 47 8.09 14.24 -20.13
N THR A 48 7.86 15.21 -19.25
CA THR A 48 8.19 16.62 -19.49
C THR A 48 9.69 16.87 -19.30
N THR A 49 10.26 16.36 -18.20
CA THR A 49 11.66 16.55 -17.84
C THR A 49 12.22 15.26 -17.24
N PRO A 50 12.78 14.34 -18.06
CA PRO A 50 13.37 13.10 -17.57
C PRO A 50 14.49 13.40 -16.58
N TRP A 51 14.48 12.69 -15.44
CA TRP A 51 15.53 12.83 -14.43
C TRP A 51 16.66 11.82 -14.65
N GLU A 52 17.86 12.18 -14.19
CA GLU A 52 18.98 11.25 -14.11
C GLU A 52 18.92 10.43 -12.81
N GLY A 53 19.04 9.11 -12.96
CA GLY A 53 18.98 8.17 -11.84
C GLY A 53 17.56 7.88 -11.37
N TYR A 54 17.40 7.62 -10.07
CA TYR A 54 16.13 7.21 -9.49
C TYR A 54 15.34 8.37 -8.88
N PHE A 55 14.01 8.31 -9.01
CA PHE A 55 13.06 9.13 -8.27
C PHE A 55 12.41 8.31 -7.15
N TYR A 56 12.52 8.77 -5.92
CA TYR A 56 12.05 8.03 -4.75
C TYR A 56 10.66 8.47 -4.31
N VAL A 57 9.74 7.52 -4.16
CA VAL A 57 8.42 7.75 -3.57
C VAL A 57 8.38 7.08 -2.21
N ILE A 58 8.34 7.87 -1.13
CA ILE A 58 8.37 7.34 0.24
C ILE A 58 6.96 7.40 0.84
N TRP A 59 6.34 6.24 1.00
CA TRP A 59 5.04 6.03 1.60
C TRP A 59 5.14 5.87 3.12
N TYR A 60 4.49 6.75 3.87
CA TYR A 60 4.48 6.74 5.33
C TYR A 60 3.13 6.27 5.88
N SER A 61 3.17 5.23 6.72
CA SER A 61 2.08 4.78 7.56
C SER A 61 2.40 5.10 9.02
N HIS A 62 1.83 6.18 9.56
CA HIS A 62 2.22 6.74 10.86
C HIS A 62 1.19 6.40 11.95
N ARG A 63 1.66 5.97 13.13
CA ARG A 63 0.82 5.53 14.27
C ARG A 63 -0.13 6.61 14.79
N GLY A 64 0.22 7.89 14.60
CA GLY A 64 -0.60 9.03 15.02
C GLY A 64 -1.87 9.27 14.21
N HIS A 65 -2.20 8.42 13.22
CA HIS A 65 -3.35 8.58 12.33
C HIS A 65 -4.24 7.32 12.36
N GLY A 66 -5.21 7.24 13.27
CA GLY A 66 -6.26 6.20 13.30
C GLY A 66 -5.83 4.81 13.82
N ASN A 67 -6.80 3.92 14.05
CA ASN A 67 -6.58 2.53 14.53
C ASN A 67 -6.32 1.53 13.38
N CYS A 68 -5.63 0.41 13.68
CA CYS A 68 -5.00 -0.51 12.72
C CYS A 68 -5.86 -0.84 11.48
N GLY A 69 -5.30 -0.58 10.30
CA GLY A 69 -5.94 -0.75 9.00
C GLY A 69 -6.40 -2.17 8.71
N ARG A 70 -7.63 -2.28 8.20
CA ARG A 70 -8.22 -3.54 7.73
C ARG A 70 -8.68 -3.38 6.30
N GLY A 71 -7.71 -3.29 5.40
CA GLY A 71 -7.83 -3.65 4.00
C GLY A 71 -8.87 -2.89 3.18
N LEU A 72 -9.72 -3.63 2.45
CA LEU A 72 -10.73 -3.09 1.54
C LEU A 72 -11.82 -2.31 2.28
N ASP A 73 -12.39 -1.27 1.65
CA ASP A 73 -13.57 -0.57 2.17
C ASP A 73 -14.84 -1.43 2.03
N PHE A 74 -15.09 -2.31 3.01
CA PHE A 74 -16.26 -3.19 3.05
C PHE A 74 -17.56 -2.43 3.28
N ASN A 75 -17.51 -1.22 3.84
CA ASN A 75 -18.69 -0.36 3.96
C ASN A 75 -19.14 0.12 2.58
N TYR A 76 -18.21 0.65 1.78
CA TYR A 76 -18.47 1.03 0.40
C TYR A 76 -18.93 -0.16 -0.45
N ILE A 77 -18.23 -1.30 -0.37
CA ILE A 77 -18.59 -2.54 -1.09
C ILE A 77 -20.01 -3.00 -0.72
N LEU A 78 -20.34 -3.07 0.58
CA LEU A 78 -21.66 -3.49 1.00
C LEU A 78 -22.75 -2.53 0.51
N ASN A 79 -22.54 -1.21 0.63
CA ASN A 79 -23.52 -0.21 0.23
C ASN A 79 -23.78 -0.24 -1.28
N THR A 80 -22.74 -0.39 -2.10
CA THR A 80 -22.90 -0.47 -3.55
C THR A 80 -23.69 -1.72 -3.95
N ILE A 81 -23.39 -2.88 -3.38
CA ILE A 81 -24.14 -4.12 -3.59
C ILE A 81 -25.61 -3.97 -3.17
N LEU A 82 -25.87 -3.45 -1.96
CA LEU A 82 -27.24 -3.30 -1.45
C LEU A 82 -28.09 -2.29 -2.26
N ASN A 83 -27.45 -1.40 -3.02
CA ASN A 83 -28.11 -0.39 -3.84
C ASN A 83 -28.10 -0.70 -5.35
N GLY A 84 -27.70 -1.91 -5.77
CA GLY A 84 -27.62 -2.29 -7.20
C GLY A 84 -26.63 -1.44 -8.00
N LYS A 85 -25.50 -1.08 -7.37
CA LYS A 85 -24.40 -0.28 -7.96
C LYS A 85 -23.12 -1.11 -8.06
N GLU A 86 -23.23 -2.35 -8.49
CA GLU A 86 -22.15 -3.33 -8.48
C GLU A 86 -20.93 -2.87 -9.28
N VAL A 87 -21.16 -2.28 -10.46
CA VAL A 87 -20.12 -1.69 -11.31
C VAL A 87 -19.22 -0.72 -10.53
N ALA A 88 -19.77 -0.01 -9.55
CA ALA A 88 -19.02 0.96 -8.76
C ALA A 88 -18.06 0.31 -7.76
N PHE A 89 -18.36 -0.88 -7.22
CA PHE A 89 -17.37 -1.60 -6.40
C PHE A 89 -16.38 -2.37 -7.26
N GLU A 90 -16.81 -2.94 -8.39
CA GLU A 90 -15.91 -3.60 -9.33
C GLU A 90 -14.82 -2.63 -9.82
N SER A 91 -15.22 -1.41 -10.20
CA SER A 91 -14.29 -0.34 -10.57
C SER A 91 -13.33 -0.01 -9.43
N TYR A 92 -13.82 0.08 -8.19
CA TYR A 92 -12.97 0.33 -7.03
C TYR A 92 -11.91 -0.77 -6.83
N ILE A 93 -12.30 -2.04 -6.93
CA ILE A 93 -11.35 -3.16 -6.82
C ILE A 93 -10.34 -3.11 -7.99
N LYS A 94 -10.80 -2.83 -9.20
CA LYS A 94 -9.93 -2.69 -10.37
C LYS A 94 -8.89 -1.58 -10.18
N ASP A 95 -9.33 -0.39 -9.79
CA ASP A 95 -8.44 0.75 -9.55
C ASP A 95 -7.40 0.45 -8.47
N LEU A 96 -7.79 -0.33 -7.46
CA LEU A 96 -6.91 -0.77 -6.38
C LEU A 96 -5.87 -1.80 -6.85
N PHE A 97 -6.22 -2.76 -7.69
CA PHE A 97 -5.21 -3.69 -8.21
C PHE A 97 -4.29 -3.00 -9.22
N GLU A 98 -4.82 -2.09 -10.03
CA GLU A 98 -4.02 -1.29 -10.97
C GLU A 98 -3.00 -0.41 -10.23
N LEU A 99 -3.39 0.28 -9.16
CA LEU A 99 -2.44 1.12 -8.41
C LEU A 99 -1.34 0.29 -7.75
N LEU A 100 -1.66 -0.89 -7.23
CA LEU A 100 -0.68 -1.79 -6.60
C LEU A 100 0.32 -2.32 -7.63
N PHE A 101 -0.18 -2.75 -8.80
CA PHE A 101 0.65 -3.18 -9.91
C PHE A 101 1.62 -2.08 -10.34
N LEU A 102 1.12 -0.86 -10.52
CA LEU A 102 1.93 0.28 -10.93
C LEU A 102 2.98 0.66 -9.88
N ASN A 103 2.67 0.58 -8.59
CA ASN A 103 3.67 0.74 -7.53
C ASN A 103 4.76 -0.33 -7.62
N TYR A 104 4.36 -1.59 -7.81
CA TYR A 104 5.30 -2.71 -7.89
C TYR A 104 6.32 -2.53 -9.01
N ILE A 105 5.87 -2.16 -10.22
CA ILE A 105 6.75 -1.98 -11.38
C ILE A 105 7.40 -0.58 -11.48
N GLY A 106 7.26 0.26 -10.45
CA GLY A 106 7.81 1.62 -10.47
C GLY A 106 7.25 2.50 -11.59
N LEU A 107 5.96 2.34 -11.94
CA LEU A 107 5.28 3.03 -13.04
C LEU A 107 5.86 2.73 -14.44
N GLY A 108 6.74 1.73 -14.57
CA GLY A 108 7.54 1.52 -15.79
C GLY A 108 8.63 2.58 -15.98
N LEU A 109 8.97 3.32 -14.92
CA LEU A 109 9.93 4.42 -14.89
C LEU A 109 11.06 4.10 -13.90
N PRO A 110 12.17 4.86 -13.86
CA PRO A 110 13.17 4.75 -12.81
C PRO A 110 12.66 5.36 -11.49
N VAL A 111 11.58 4.79 -10.97
CA VAL A 111 10.93 5.15 -9.70
C VAL A 111 11.15 4.02 -8.69
N VAL A 112 11.54 4.39 -7.48
CA VAL A 112 11.69 3.47 -6.36
C VAL A 112 10.62 3.79 -5.32
N ASN A 113 9.70 2.85 -5.08
CA ASN A 113 8.75 2.97 -4.00
C ASN A 113 9.39 2.44 -2.71
N CYS A 114 9.29 3.24 -1.66
CA CYS A 114 9.77 2.94 -0.32
C CYS A 114 8.60 3.02 0.66
N SER A 115 8.57 2.14 1.66
CA SER A 115 7.60 2.17 2.75
C SER A 115 8.28 2.46 4.08
N ILE A 116 7.67 3.32 4.89
CA ILE A 116 8.00 3.49 6.31
C ILE A 116 6.72 3.26 7.11
N ILE A 117 6.69 2.16 7.85
CA ILE A 117 5.53 1.66 8.58
C ILE A 117 5.82 1.69 10.08
N ASP A 118 5.11 2.55 10.81
CA ASP A 118 5.26 2.79 12.25
C ASP A 118 4.12 2.13 13.07
N ARG A 119 3.42 1.17 12.48
CA ARG A 119 2.20 0.57 13.05
C ARG A 119 1.92 -0.81 12.47
N ASP A 120 0.98 -1.53 13.07
CA ASP A 120 0.48 -2.78 12.51
C ASP A 120 -0.43 -2.49 11.29
N ILE A 121 -0.19 -3.23 10.21
CA ILE A 121 -0.95 -3.17 8.95
C ILE A 121 -1.35 -4.59 8.54
N SER A 122 -2.50 -4.73 7.87
CA SER A 122 -3.04 -6.04 7.48
C SER A 122 -3.88 -5.97 6.21
N GLY A 123 -4.15 -7.13 5.60
CA GLY A 123 -4.95 -7.24 4.38
C GLY A 123 -4.32 -6.49 3.20
N ILE A 124 -5.14 -5.96 2.29
CA ILE A 124 -4.62 -5.26 1.10
C ILE A 124 -3.80 -4.00 1.44
N SER A 125 -4.03 -3.39 2.61
CA SER A 125 -3.19 -2.28 3.09
C SER A 125 -1.77 -2.74 3.39
N GLN A 126 -1.57 -3.97 3.87
CA GLN A 126 -0.24 -4.57 3.99
C GLN A 126 0.43 -4.66 2.62
N GLU A 127 -0.31 -5.16 1.63
CA GLU A 127 0.21 -5.36 0.27
C GLU A 127 0.63 -4.05 -0.40
N PHE A 128 -0.13 -2.97 -0.19
CA PHE A 128 0.24 -1.64 -0.64
C PHE A 128 1.65 -1.22 -0.21
N PHE A 129 2.07 -1.59 1.00
CA PHE A 129 3.41 -1.29 1.46
C PHE A 129 4.40 -2.39 1.09
N PHE A 130 4.10 -3.66 1.39
CA PHE A 130 5.08 -4.76 1.28
C PHE A 130 5.48 -5.10 -0.15
N LEU A 131 4.67 -4.70 -1.14
CA LEU A 131 5.02 -4.82 -2.55
C LEU A 131 6.01 -3.73 -3.01
N ASN A 132 6.26 -2.68 -2.23
CA ASN A 132 7.27 -1.67 -2.54
C ASN A 132 8.68 -2.27 -2.42
N GLN A 133 9.63 -1.71 -3.17
CA GLN A 133 10.99 -2.26 -3.31
C GLN A 133 11.78 -2.22 -1.99
N ILE A 134 11.54 -1.21 -1.15
CA ILE A 134 12.25 -1.02 0.12
C ILE A 134 11.26 -0.76 1.24
N ASN A 135 11.29 -1.55 2.31
CA ASN A 135 10.31 -1.49 3.38
C ASN A 135 10.97 -1.38 4.75
N PHE A 136 10.72 -0.29 5.46
CA PHE A 136 11.10 -0.10 6.85
C PHE A 136 9.88 -0.32 7.74
N ILE A 137 9.97 -1.28 8.65
CA ILE A 137 8.85 -1.72 9.50
C ILE A 137 9.24 -1.57 10.96
N LYS A 138 8.41 -0.90 11.74
CA LYS A 138 8.69 -0.73 13.17
C LYS A 138 8.50 -2.04 13.92
N LYS A 139 9.44 -2.32 14.83
CA LYS A 139 9.33 -3.41 15.79
C LYS A 139 8.37 -3.03 16.92
N SER A 140 7.28 -3.77 17.08
CA SER A 140 6.23 -3.51 18.09
C SER A 140 6.65 -3.89 19.51
N SER A 141 7.63 -4.79 19.67
CA SER A 141 8.09 -5.28 20.97
C SER A 141 9.54 -5.77 20.90
N GLU A 142 10.51 -4.99 21.39
CA GLU A 142 11.74 -5.45 22.06
C GLU A 142 12.61 -4.23 22.45
N SER A 143 13.52 -4.47 23.40
CA SER A 143 14.28 -3.54 24.24
C SER A 143 14.75 -2.22 23.60
N THR A 144 14.64 -1.18 24.43
CA THR A 144 14.86 0.26 24.23
C THR A 144 16.27 0.72 23.83
N LEU A 145 17.17 -0.15 23.37
CA LEU A 145 18.60 0.18 23.27
C LEU A 145 19.24 0.10 21.88
N GLU A 146 18.57 -0.43 20.86
CA GLU A 146 19.15 -0.49 19.50
C GLU A 146 18.53 0.58 18.58
N ASN A 147 19.27 1.67 18.36
CA ASN A 147 18.96 2.69 17.34
C ASN A 147 19.30 2.24 15.90
N GLN A 148 19.37 0.93 15.67
CA GLN A 148 19.82 0.34 14.43
C GLN A 148 18.64 -0.02 13.53
N VAL A 149 18.88 0.07 12.22
CA VAL A 149 17.98 -0.42 11.18
C VAL A 149 18.56 -1.75 10.71
N ILE A 150 17.82 -2.85 10.87
CA ILE A 150 18.32 -4.21 10.69
C ILE A 150 17.60 -4.85 9.50
N SER A 151 18.35 -5.43 8.56
CA SER A 151 17.79 -6.20 7.45
C SER A 151 17.13 -7.48 7.98
N VAL A 152 15.96 -7.82 7.46
CA VAL A 152 15.19 -9.00 7.87
C VAL A 152 14.57 -9.68 6.66
N ASP A 153 14.20 -10.94 6.83
CA ASP A 153 13.41 -11.65 5.84
C ASP A 153 11.91 -11.39 6.02
N LEU A 154 11.15 -11.52 4.93
CA LEU A 154 9.70 -11.36 4.91
C LEU A 154 8.98 -12.24 5.96
N HIS A 155 9.45 -13.46 6.19
CA HIS A 155 8.80 -14.39 7.12
C HIS A 155 8.89 -13.93 8.58
N GLU A 156 9.84 -13.05 8.90
CA GLU A 156 9.98 -12.46 10.24
C GLU A 156 9.06 -11.27 10.47
N ILE A 157 8.42 -10.74 9.42
CA ILE A 157 7.52 -9.58 9.48
C ILE A 157 6.07 -9.95 9.16
N SER A 158 5.82 -10.95 8.32
CA SER A 158 4.47 -11.43 8.04
C SER A 158 4.43 -12.88 7.58
N THR A 159 3.45 -13.59 8.14
CA THR A 159 3.12 -14.98 7.80
C THR A 159 1.94 -15.07 6.83
N HIS A 160 1.28 -13.96 6.52
CA HIS A 160 0.09 -13.91 5.68
C HIS A 160 0.34 -13.00 4.49
N GLN A 161 0.43 -13.60 3.30
CA GLN A 161 0.69 -12.92 2.03
C GLN A 161 -0.48 -13.19 1.10
N VAL A 162 -0.97 -12.16 0.41
CA VAL A 162 -2.02 -12.31 -0.62
C VAL A 162 -1.41 -12.69 -1.96
N PHE A 163 -0.25 -12.14 -2.28
CA PHE A 163 0.42 -12.38 -3.56
C PHE A 163 1.35 -13.59 -3.49
N PRO A 164 1.73 -14.17 -4.64
CA PRO A 164 2.77 -15.20 -4.69
C PRO A 164 4.08 -14.72 -4.05
N LYS A 165 4.70 -15.60 -3.24
CA LYS A 165 5.90 -15.31 -2.44
C LYS A 165 7.03 -14.65 -3.25
N PHE A 166 7.20 -15.04 -4.51
CA PHE A 166 8.29 -14.55 -5.35
C PHE A 166 8.20 -13.05 -5.64
N LEU A 167 7.00 -12.45 -5.62
CA LEU A 167 6.85 -11.01 -5.83
C LEU A 167 7.50 -10.21 -4.70
N TYR A 168 7.47 -10.71 -3.47
CA TYR A 168 8.11 -10.07 -2.32
C TYR A 168 9.60 -10.39 -2.19
N GLN A 169 10.08 -11.48 -2.78
CA GLN A 169 11.49 -11.90 -2.64
C GLN A 169 12.48 -10.91 -3.25
N ASN A 170 12.01 -10.07 -4.18
CA ASN A 170 12.82 -9.00 -4.78
C ASN A 170 12.80 -7.71 -3.95
N ASN A 171 12.03 -7.65 -2.87
CA ASN A 171 11.89 -6.49 -2.01
C ASN A 171 12.83 -6.58 -0.81
N GLN A 172 13.32 -5.44 -0.36
CA GLN A 172 14.17 -5.33 0.83
C GLN A 172 13.32 -4.98 2.05
N PHE A 173 13.55 -5.69 3.15
CA PHE A 173 12.82 -5.48 4.40
C PHE A 173 13.79 -5.16 5.53
N TYR A 174 13.43 -4.14 6.29
CA TYR A 174 14.21 -3.66 7.42
C TYR A 174 13.31 -3.47 8.63
N LYS A 175 13.80 -3.83 9.82
CA LYS A 175 13.18 -3.48 11.10
C LYS A 175 13.87 -2.27 11.73
N PHE A 176 13.09 -1.43 12.40
CA PHE A 176 13.62 -0.32 13.20
C PHE A 176 12.84 -0.15 14.52
N SER A 177 13.51 0.35 15.55
CA SER A 177 12.87 0.72 16.83
C SER A 177 12.56 2.21 16.89
N ASN A 178 13.54 3.05 16.53
CA ASN A 178 13.43 4.50 16.41
C ASN A 178 13.67 4.95 14.96
N ILE A 179 12.98 5.99 14.52
CA ILE A 179 13.16 6.51 13.16
C ILE A 179 14.58 7.09 13.02
N ASN A 180 15.42 6.43 12.22
CA ASN A 180 16.77 6.89 11.87
C ASN A 180 16.82 7.25 10.38
N LEU A 181 16.37 8.48 10.05
CA LEU A 181 16.31 8.95 8.66
C LEU A 181 17.67 9.02 7.96
N LYS A 182 18.77 9.09 8.71
CA LYS A 182 20.11 9.10 8.13
C LYS A 182 20.45 7.71 7.59
N GLU A 183 20.25 6.68 8.42
CA GLU A 183 20.55 5.30 8.02
C GLU A 183 19.57 4.81 6.95
N MET A 184 18.27 5.10 7.09
CA MET A 184 17.27 4.75 6.07
C MET A 184 17.64 5.35 4.71
N ARG A 185 18.07 6.62 4.66
CA ARG A 185 18.52 7.26 3.41
C ARG A 185 19.77 6.60 2.82
N LYS A 186 20.72 6.20 3.67
CA LYS A 186 21.92 5.50 3.24
C LYS A 186 21.58 4.14 2.63
N LEU A 187 20.67 3.39 3.26
CA LEU A 187 20.19 2.11 2.75
C LEU A 187 19.48 2.28 1.41
N ILE A 188 18.53 3.22 1.31
CA ILE A 188 17.84 3.53 0.04
C ILE A 188 18.83 3.89 -1.08
N ALA A 189 19.82 4.74 -0.80
CA ALA A 189 20.80 5.15 -1.79
C ALA A 189 21.77 4.03 -2.21
N GLY A 190 21.93 3.00 -1.37
CA GLY A 190 22.79 1.85 -1.64
C GLY A 190 22.09 0.70 -2.37
N THR A 191 20.78 0.78 -2.60
CA THR A 191 20.02 -0.29 -3.25
C THR A 191 20.14 -0.20 -4.77
N GLU A 192 20.72 -1.23 -5.38
CA GLU A 192 20.66 -1.42 -6.82
C GLU A 192 19.27 -1.90 -7.23
N MET A 193 18.63 -1.18 -8.16
CA MET A 193 17.32 -1.58 -8.68
C MET A 193 17.50 -2.55 -9.83
N ARG A 194 16.79 -3.67 -9.75
CA ARG A 194 16.66 -4.59 -10.86
C ARG A 194 15.60 -4.02 -11.81
N SER A 195 16.01 -3.72 -13.04
CA SER A 195 15.06 -3.45 -14.12
C SER A 195 14.26 -4.71 -14.43
N LEU A 196 12.94 -4.56 -14.56
CA LEU A 196 12.07 -5.62 -15.05
C LEU A 196 12.01 -5.52 -16.58
N ASP A 197 12.19 -6.64 -17.27
CA ASP A 197 11.93 -6.71 -18.71
C ASP A 197 10.42 -6.79 -19.00
N GLU A 198 10.05 -6.55 -20.26
CA GLU A 198 8.65 -6.54 -20.69
C GLU A 198 7.94 -7.87 -20.41
N ALA A 199 8.64 -9.00 -20.58
CA ALA A 199 8.08 -10.32 -20.33
C ALA A 199 7.74 -10.51 -18.84
N SER A 200 8.62 -10.07 -17.95
CA SER A 200 8.40 -10.09 -16.49
C SER A 200 7.23 -9.19 -16.11
N ILE A 201 7.17 -7.98 -16.67
CA ILE A 201 6.06 -7.04 -16.40
C ILE A 201 4.71 -7.66 -16.79
N GLU A 202 4.65 -8.32 -17.94
CA GLU A 202 3.43 -8.98 -18.43
C GLU A 202 3.05 -10.19 -17.58
N GLU A 203 4.03 -11.01 -17.14
CA GLU A 203 3.77 -12.11 -16.21
C GLU A 203 3.21 -11.60 -14.87
N ILE A 204 3.83 -10.56 -14.31
CA ILE A 204 3.37 -9.92 -13.08
C ILE A 204 1.96 -9.37 -13.27
N ARG A 205 1.67 -8.69 -14.39
CA ARG A 205 0.35 -8.14 -14.70
C ARG A 205 -0.73 -9.22 -14.62
N ARG A 206 -0.50 -10.39 -15.23
CA ARG A 206 -1.46 -11.50 -15.20
C ARG A 206 -1.78 -11.99 -13.79
N ILE A 207 -0.81 -11.95 -12.88
CA ILE A 207 -1.03 -12.32 -11.48
C ILE A 207 -1.93 -11.30 -10.78
N PHE A 208 -1.69 -10.00 -11.02
CA PHE A 208 -2.53 -8.94 -10.47
C PHE A 208 -3.96 -9.02 -11.03
N ASP A 209 -4.12 -9.23 -12.34
CA ASP A 209 -5.43 -9.38 -12.98
C ASP A 209 -6.18 -10.62 -12.46
N ALA A 210 -5.50 -11.74 -12.27
CA ALA A 210 -6.09 -12.95 -11.71
C ALA A 210 -6.60 -12.74 -10.27
N LEU A 211 -5.77 -12.16 -9.41
CA LEU A 211 -6.15 -11.86 -8.02
C LEU A 211 -7.26 -10.80 -7.94
N GLN A 212 -7.27 -9.84 -8.85
CA GLN A 212 -8.36 -8.86 -8.99
C GLN A 212 -9.69 -9.57 -9.28
N HIS A 213 -9.71 -10.46 -10.29
CA HIS A 213 -10.91 -11.21 -10.66
C HIS A 213 -11.37 -12.17 -9.55
N GLU A 214 -10.44 -12.83 -8.87
CA GLU A 214 -10.73 -13.69 -7.71
C GLU A 214 -11.36 -12.86 -6.57
N THR A 215 -10.79 -11.70 -6.27
CA THR A 215 -11.30 -10.80 -5.22
C THR A 215 -12.74 -10.36 -5.49
N ILE A 216 -13.03 -9.93 -6.73
CA ILE A 216 -14.40 -9.56 -7.14
C ILE A 216 -15.35 -10.75 -7.00
N SER A 217 -14.93 -11.93 -7.48
CA SER A 217 -15.73 -13.16 -7.42
C SER A 217 -16.04 -13.57 -5.97
N GLU A 218 -15.05 -13.48 -5.07
CA GLU A 218 -15.25 -13.78 -3.65
C GLU A 218 -16.18 -12.77 -2.97
N ILE A 219 -16.13 -11.48 -3.36
CA ILE A 219 -17.09 -10.48 -2.87
C ILE A 219 -18.51 -10.83 -3.31
N TYR A 220 -18.73 -11.21 -4.57
CA TYR A 220 -20.04 -11.67 -5.04
C TYR A 220 -20.51 -12.95 -4.35
N ASN A 221 -19.62 -13.91 -4.14
CA ASN A 221 -19.89 -15.13 -3.41
C ASN A 221 -20.30 -14.82 -1.96
N MET A 222 -19.59 -13.91 -1.29
CA MET A 222 -19.95 -13.43 0.04
C MET A 222 -21.31 -12.72 0.05
N ALA A 223 -21.60 -11.88 -0.94
CA ALA A 223 -22.88 -11.19 -1.05
C ALA A 223 -24.05 -12.17 -1.21
N SER A 224 -23.87 -13.20 -2.03
CA SER A 224 -24.90 -14.19 -2.36
C SER A 224 -25.12 -15.19 -1.23
N ASN A 225 -24.04 -15.74 -0.68
CA ASN A 225 -24.09 -16.91 0.21
C ASN A 225 -23.82 -16.57 1.69
N LYS A 226 -23.15 -15.44 1.96
CA LYS A 226 -22.63 -15.10 3.29
C LYS A 226 -22.85 -13.62 3.61
N LEU A 227 -23.99 -13.03 3.23
CA LEU A 227 -24.24 -11.59 3.41
C LEU A 227 -24.04 -11.10 4.86
N LYS A 228 -24.33 -11.95 5.85
CA LYS A 228 -24.07 -11.66 7.28
C LYS A 228 -22.58 -11.42 7.57
N LEU A 229 -21.68 -12.16 6.91
CA LEU A 229 -20.24 -11.97 7.02
C LEU A 229 -19.83 -10.62 6.44
N LEU A 230 -20.32 -10.28 5.24
CA LEU A 230 -20.04 -8.99 4.61
C LEU A 230 -20.54 -7.81 5.46
N LYS A 231 -21.77 -7.92 6.00
CA LYS A 231 -22.32 -6.96 6.99
C LYS A 231 -21.47 -6.84 8.24
N ARG A 232 -20.93 -7.96 8.74
CA ARG A 232 -20.03 -7.97 9.90
C ARG A 232 -18.73 -7.24 9.59
N LEU A 233 -18.10 -7.50 8.45
CA LEU A 233 -16.88 -6.83 8.01
C LEU A 233 -17.06 -5.32 7.92
N ALA A 234 -18.13 -4.87 7.25
CA ALA A 234 -18.49 -3.45 7.17
C ALA A 234 -18.74 -2.82 8.55
N LYS A 235 -19.48 -3.52 9.44
CA LYS A 235 -19.76 -3.04 10.80
C LYS A 235 -18.49 -2.91 11.65
N MET A 236 -17.56 -3.86 11.54
CA MET A 236 -16.29 -3.81 12.29
C MET A 236 -15.45 -2.59 11.91
N GLN A 237 -15.48 -2.18 10.64
CA GLN A 237 -14.81 -0.95 10.19
C GLN A 237 -15.46 0.31 10.76
N MET A 238 -16.77 0.30 10.99
CA MET A 238 -17.49 1.43 11.60
C MET A 238 -17.35 1.51 13.13
N SER A 239 -17.27 0.38 13.84
CA SER A 239 -17.21 0.37 15.31
C SER A 239 -15.95 1.00 15.90
N HIS A 240 -14.89 1.15 15.10
CA HIS A 240 -13.65 1.82 15.52
C HIS A 240 -13.70 3.34 15.39
N LEU A 241 -14.77 3.92 14.82
CA LEU A 241 -15.00 5.36 14.76
C LEU A 241 -15.57 5.91 16.07
N SER A 242 -16.37 5.11 16.79
CA SER A 242 -17.03 5.50 18.03
C SER A 242 -16.12 5.57 19.27
N THR A 243 -14.89 5.06 19.18
CA THR A 243 -13.91 5.05 20.29
C THR A 243 -12.92 6.22 20.26
N VAL A 244 -12.98 7.09 19.25
CA VAL A 244 -12.08 8.26 19.10
C VAL A 244 -12.77 9.57 19.52
N THR A 245 -14.07 9.53 19.82
CA THR A 245 -14.90 10.68 20.24
C THR A 245 -15.27 10.66 21.73
N SER A 246 -14.54 9.92 22.56
CA SER A 246 -14.77 9.84 24.01
C SER A 246 -13.52 10.19 24.79
#